data_AF-A0A968FW87-F1
#
_entry.id   AF-A0A968FW87-F1
#
_cell.length_a   1.000
_cell.length_b   1.000
_cell.length_c   1.000
_cell.angle_alpha   90.00
_cell.angle_beta   90.00
_cell.angle_gamma   90.00
#
_symmetry.space_group_name_H-M   'P 1'
#
loop_
_entity.id
_entity.type
_entity.pdbx_description
1 polymer ?
#
loop_
_entity_poly.entity_id
_entity_poly.type
_entity_poly.pdbx_seq_one_letter_code
_entity_poly.pdbx_strand_id
1 'polypeptide(L)' 'KNLEIIPVEVVIRNVAAGSLCKRLGVEEGRPLEPPILEFFYKSDELHDPMINEFHIDTFGWATPKEVEMLKSLGLKINR' A
#
# COMPACT_ATOMS: atom_id res chain seq x y z
N LYS A 1 15.02 -18.69 -7.99
CA LYS A 1 15.64 -17.34 -7.93
C LYS A 1 15.39 -16.81 -6.53
N ASN A 2 16.44 -16.39 -5.82
CA ASN A 2 16.28 -15.69 -4.55
C ASN A 2 16.07 -14.21 -4.84
N LEU A 3 15.06 -13.62 -4.23
CA LEU A 3 14.76 -12.20 -4.34
C LEU A 3 14.86 -11.61 -2.94
N GLU A 4 15.43 -10.42 -2.85
CA GLU A 4 15.32 -9.59 -1.66
C GLU A 4 13.94 -8.92 -1.70
N ILE A 5 13.19 -9.08 -0.61
CA ILE A 5 11.82 -8.59 -0.52
C ILE A 5 11.84 -7.25 0.22
N ILE A 6 11.30 -6.22 -0.42
CA ILE A 6 11.03 -4.93 0.23
C ILE A 6 9.93 -5.17 1.29
N PRO A 7 10.12 -4.78 2.56
CA PRO A 7 9.15 -5.02 3.64
C PRO A 7 7.98 -4.02 3.60
N VAL A 8 7.49 -3.70 2.40
CA VAL A 8 6.39 -2.77 2.16
C VAL A 8 5.37 -3.46 1.26
N GLU A 9 4.15 -3.58 1.76
CA GLU A 9 3.01 -4.04 0.98
C GLU A 9 2.30 -2.84 0.33
N VAL A 10 1.93 -3.01 -0.93
CA VAL A 10 1.25 -2.00 -1.74
C VAL A 10 -0.16 -2.49 -2.02
N VAL A 11 -1.16 -1.76 -1.54
CA VAL A 11 -2.57 -2.11 -1.70
C VAL A 11 -3.23 -1.05 -2.57
N ILE A 12 -3.87 -1.49 -3.66
CA ILE A 12 -4.66 -0.62 -4.54
C ILE A 12 -6.13 -0.97 -4.39
N ARG A 13 -6.96 0.06 -4.23
CA ARG A 13 -8.40 -0.06 -4.01
C ARG A 13 -9.17 0.73 -5.04
N ASN A 14 -9.96 0.00 -5.85
CA ASN A 14 -10.95 0.60 -6.77
C ASN A 14 -12.33 0.75 -6.12
N VAL A 15 -12.59 0.00 -5.06
CA VAL A 15 -13.86 -0.02 -4.33
C VAL A 15 -13.56 -0.05 -2.84
N ALA A 16 -14.34 0.69 -2.05
CA ALA A 16 -14.24 0.67 -0.61
C ALA A 16 -14.68 -0.69 -0.06
N ALA A 17 -13.78 -1.38 0.65
CA ALA A 17 -14.06 -2.67 1.29
C ALA A 17 -13.12 -2.93 2.47
N GLY A 18 -13.46 -3.91 3.31
CA GLY A 18 -12.56 -4.46 4.33
C GLY A 18 -12.02 -3.42 5.33
N SER A 19 -10.70 -3.42 5.53
CA SER A 19 -10.03 -2.54 6.52
C SER A 19 -10.22 -1.06 6.24
N LEU A 20 -10.43 -0.65 4.99
CA LEU A 20 -10.70 0.75 4.64
C LEU A 20 -12.03 1.23 5.22
N CYS A 21 -13.10 0.42 5.07
CA CYS A 21 -14.43 0.76 5.57
C CYS A 21 -14.45 0.84 7.10
N LYS A 22 -13.79 -0.13 7.76
CA LYS A 22 -13.64 -0.13 9.22
C LYS A 22 -12.84 1.08 9.73
N ARG A 23 -11.77 1.46 9.03
CA ARG A 23 -10.86 2.55 9.45
C ARG A 23 -11.46 3.94 9.25
N LEU A 24 -12.15 4.17 8.13
CA LEU A 24 -12.63 5.50 7.75
C LEU A 24 -14.15 5.68 7.84
N GLY A 25 -14.90 4.63 8.17
CA GLY A 25 -16.36 4.69 8.23
C GLY A 25 -17.02 4.92 6.87
N VAL A 26 -16.32 4.62 5.78
CA VAL A 26 -16.86 4.69 4.42
C VAL A 26 -17.74 3.48 4.13
N GLU A 27 -18.77 3.68 3.32
CA GLU A 27 -19.69 2.62 2.90
C GLU A 27 -18.99 1.58 2.03
N GLU A 28 -19.18 0.30 2.34
CA GLU A 28 -18.67 -0.81 1.56
C GLU A 28 -19.35 -0.87 0.18
N GLY A 29 -18.57 -1.11 -0.87
CA GLY A 29 -19.05 -1.10 -2.25
C GLY A 29 -18.97 0.27 -2.93
N ARG A 30 -18.60 1.34 -2.21
CA ARG A 30 -18.42 2.67 -2.81
C ARG A 30 -17.28 2.68 -3.85
N PRO A 31 -17.51 3.11 -5.10
CA PRO A 31 -16.44 3.30 -6.09
C PRO A 31 -15.42 4.36 -5.63
N LEU A 32 -14.14 4.10 -5.87
CA LEU A 32 -13.03 4.98 -5.52
C LEU A 32 -12.38 5.49 -6.81
N GLU A 33 -12.66 6.74 -7.13
CA GLU A 33 -12.16 7.42 -8.33
C GLU A 33 -11.52 8.75 -7.94
N PRO A 34 -10.19 8.91 -8.08
CA PRO A 34 -9.21 7.91 -8.53
C PRO A 34 -9.03 6.74 -7.53
N PRO A 35 -8.47 5.59 -7.96
CA PRO A 35 -8.19 4.48 -7.05
C PRO A 35 -7.22 4.91 -5.95
N ILE A 36 -7.38 4.35 -4.75
CA ILE A 36 -6.52 4.64 -3.62
C ILE A 36 -5.33 3.69 -3.64
N LEU A 37 -4.13 4.21 -3.44
CA LEU A 37 -2.91 3.43 -3.19
C LEU A 37 -2.49 3.64 -1.73
N GLU A 38 -2.35 2.54 -1.00
CA GLU A 38 -1.96 2.51 0.41
C GLU A 38 -0.71 1.65 0.60
N PHE A 39 0.11 2.04 1.58
CA PHE A 39 1.27 1.26 2.00
C PHE A 39 1.06 0.66 3.38
N PHE A 40 1.52 -0.57 3.56
CA PHE A 40 1.54 -1.27 4.84
C PHE A 40 2.94 -1.83 5.10
N TYR A 41 3.42 -1.75 6.33
CA TYR A 41 4.70 -2.35 6.70
C TYR A 41 4.51 -3.85 6.87
N LYS A 42 5.29 -4.68 6.18
CA LYS A 42 5.11 -6.12 6.24
C LYS A 42 5.69 -6.67 7.54
N SER A 43 4.83 -6.94 8.52
CA SER A 43 5.21 -7.46 9.83
C SER A 43 4.02 -8.16 10.50
N ASP A 44 4.10 -9.49 10.58
CA ASP A 44 3.09 -10.32 11.23
C ASP A 44 2.94 -9.98 12.73
N GLU A 45 4.04 -9.61 13.39
CA GLU A 45 4.08 -9.20 14.80
C GLU A 45 3.32 -7.89 15.06
N LEU A 46 3.33 -6.98 14.08
CA LEU A 46 2.69 -5.66 14.18
C LEU A 46 1.33 -5.61 13.46
N HIS A 47 0.85 -6.75 12.95
CA HIS A 47 -0.39 -6.87 12.18
C HIS A 47 -0.44 -5.93 10.97
N ASP A 48 0.68 -5.83 10.24
CA ASP A 48 0.84 -5.04 9.02
C ASP A 48 0.31 -3.59 9.14
N PRO A 49 0.97 -2.73 9.93
CA PRO A 49 0.47 -1.39 10.19
C PRO A 49 0.52 -0.53 8.93
N MET A 50 -0.45 0.38 8.79
CA MET A 50 -0.47 1.35 7.69
C MET A 50 0.68 2.34 7.84
N ILE A 51 1.40 2.59 6.75
CA ILE A 51 2.52 3.52 6.70
C ILE A 51 2.37 4.51 5.55
N ASN A 52 3.22 5.53 5.53
CA ASN A 52 3.33 6.49 4.43
C ASN A 52 4.75 6.46 3.86
N GLU A 53 4.96 7.22 2.78
CA GLU A 53 6.26 7.30 2.10
C GLU A 53 7.37 7.86 3.01
N PHE A 54 7.03 8.73 3.96
CA PHE A 54 8.00 9.27 4.92
C PHE A 54 8.50 8.21 5.91
N HIS A 55 7.66 7.27 6.33
CA HIS A 55 8.11 6.14 7.15
C HIS A 55 9.09 5.28 6.35
N ILE A 56 8.74 4.95 5.10
CA ILE A 56 9.58 4.14 4.22
C ILE A 56 10.96 4.78 4.04
N ASP A 57 10.99 6.09 3.78
CA ASP A 57 12.23 6.85 3.60
C ASP A 57 13.04 6.96 4.91
N THR A 58 12.37 7.32 6.02
CA THR A 58 13.03 7.49 7.34
C THR A 58 13.67 6.21 7.84
N PHE A 59 13.01 5.07 7.65
CA PHE A 59 13.50 3.77 8.10
C PHE A 59 14.34 3.03 7.06
N GLY A 60 14.52 3.60 5.87
CA GLY A 60 15.32 3.00 4.80
C GLY A 60 14.76 1.68 4.29
N TRP A 61 13.43 1.48 4.34
CA TRP A 61 12.79 0.24 3.89
C TRP A 61 12.77 0.10 2.37
N ALA A 62 12.79 1.22 1.64
CA ALA A 62 12.95 1.27 0.19
C ALA A 62 13.54 2.61 -0.22
N THR A 63 14.25 2.62 -1.35
CA THR A 63 14.72 3.87 -1.97
C THR A 63 13.57 4.65 -2.61
N PRO A 64 13.70 5.98 -2.79
CA PRO A 64 12.69 6.77 -3.48
C PRO A 64 12.34 6.23 -4.89
N LYS A 65 13.33 5.69 -5.60
CA LYS A 65 13.15 5.08 -6.93
C LYS A 65 12.35 3.79 -6.87
N GLU A 66 12.56 2.96 -5.85
CA GLU A 66 11.77 1.74 -5.64
C GLU A 66 10.33 2.08 -5.27
N VAL A 67 10.11 3.07 -4.40
CA VAL A 67 8.76 3.55 -4.06
C VAL A 67 8.02 4.05 -5.29
N GLU A 68 8.68 4.85 -6.14
CA GLU A 68 8.11 5.30 -7.41
C GLU A 68 7.78 4.12 -8.34
N MET A 69 8.67 3.12 -8.42
CA MET A 69 8.47 1.92 -9.21
C MET A 69 7.28 1.10 -8.70
N LEU A 70 7.16 0.92 -7.38
CA LEU A 70 6.06 0.24 -6.72
C LEU A 70 4.71 0.89 -7.05
N LYS A 71 4.65 2.23 -6.97
CA LYS A 71 3.44 3.01 -7.30
C LYS A 71 3.07 2.87 -8.77
N SER A 72 4.04 3.07 -9.66
CA SER A 72 3.84 3.01 -11.11
C SER A 72 3.42 1.61 -11.58
N LEU A 73 4.10 0.57 -11.10
CA LEU A 73 3.76 -0.82 -11.42
C LEU A 73 2.41 -1.22 -10.85
N GLY A 74 2.12 -0.87 -9.59
CA GLY A 74 0.83 -1.17 -8.99
C GLY A 74 -0.32 -0.56 -9.81
N LEU A 75 -0.24 0.74 -10.11
CA LEU A 75 -1.28 1.42 -10.91
C LEU A 75 -1.37 0.86 -12.33
N LYS A 76 -0.25 0.40 -12.91
CA LYS A 76 -0.23 -0.25 -14.23
C LYS A 76 -0.88 -1.63 -14.22
N ILE A 77 -0.65 -2.42 -13.17
CA ILE A 77 -1.25 -3.76 -12.99
C ILE A 77 -2.75 -3.66 -12.72
N ASN A 78 -3.19 -2.59 -12.07
CA ASN A 78 -4.59 -2.35 -11.76
C ASN A 78 -5.47 -2.01 -12.98
N ARG A 79 -4.86 -1.69 -14.13
CA ARG A 79 -5.58 -1.41 -15.39
C ARG A 79 -5.97 -2.71 -16.09
#